data_AF-A0A7V6VSK3-F1
#
_entry.id   AF-A0A7V6VSK3-F1
#
_cell.length_a   1.000
_cell.length_b   1.000
_cell.length_c   1.000
_cell.angle_alpha   90.00
_cell.angle_beta   90.00
_cell.angle_gamma   90.00
#
_symmetry.space_group_name_H-M   'P 1'
#
loop_
_entity.id
_entity.type
_entity.pdbx_description
1 polymer ?
#
loop_
_entity_poly.entity_id
_entity_poly.type
_entity_poly.pdbx_seq_one_letter_code
_entity_poly.pdbx_strand_id
1 'polypeptide(L)'
;ANEWHYVVGVYSNKTMYLYVDGKLEGTNNYFSSNPTVKFKENIANLFVGGTMDSTLYDFNGSIDDVRIYTRALSSSEIKNNYNISKYKIN
;
A
#
# COMPACT_ATOMS: atom_id res chain seq x y z
N ALA A 1 -8.05 18.79 -0.83
CA ALA A 1 -8.01 18.12 -2.16
C ALA A 1 -6.85 18.71 -2.94
N ASN A 2 -6.09 17.89 -3.67
CA ASN A 2 -4.76 18.21 -4.19
C ASN A 2 -3.67 18.25 -3.08
N GLU A 3 -3.72 17.28 -2.17
CA GLU A 3 -2.79 17.13 -1.05
C GLU A 3 -2.06 15.79 -1.14
N TRP A 4 -0.84 15.74 -0.62
CA TRP A 4 -0.09 14.50 -0.48
C TRP A 4 -0.66 13.66 0.65
N HIS A 5 -0.90 12.37 0.37
CA HIS A 5 -1.28 11.38 1.37
C HIS A 5 -0.25 10.26 1.42
N TYR A 6 0.05 9.79 2.63
CA TYR A 6 0.91 8.63 2.84
C TYR A 6 0.06 7.37 2.99
N VAL A 7 0.15 6.46 2.02
CA VAL A 7 -0.69 5.26 1.97
C VAL A 7 0.16 4.00 2.13
N VAL A 8 -0.27 3.08 2.99
CA VAL A 8 0.37 1.79 3.20
C VAL A 8 -0.65 0.66 3.20
N GLY A 9 -0.46 -0.28 2.28
CA GLY A 9 -1.13 -1.59 2.33
C GLY A 9 -0.26 -2.60 3.07
N VAL A 10 -0.83 -3.32 4.03
CA VAL A 10 -0.16 -4.40 4.75
C VAL A 10 -0.96 -5.68 4.58
N TYR A 11 -0.28 -6.78 4.23
CA TYR A 11 -0.85 -8.12 4.26
C TYR A 11 -0.15 -8.95 5.33
N SER A 12 -0.90 -9.46 6.30
CA SER A 12 -0.40 -10.31 7.38
C SER A 12 -1.48 -11.29 7.82
N ASN A 13 -1.11 -12.56 8.04
CA ASN A 13 -2.02 -13.60 8.54
C ASN A 13 -3.36 -13.65 7.80
N LYS A 14 -3.33 -13.58 6.46
CA LYS A 14 -4.52 -13.59 5.58
C LYS A 14 -5.48 -12.41 5.81
N THR A 15 -5.01 -11.32 6.39
CA THR A 15 -5.75 -10.07 6.57
C THR A 15 -4.99 -8.94 5.89
N MET A 16 -5.73 -8.10 5.15
CA MET A 16 -5.23 -6.83 4.62
C MET A 16 -5.58 -5.68 5.55
N TYR A 17 -4.67 -4.72 5.65
CA TYR A 17 -4.81 -3.50 6.42
C TYR A 17 -4.46 -2.32 5.51
N LEU A 18 -5.28 -1.28 5.54
CA LEU A 18 -5.03 -0.03 4.82
C LEU A 18 -4.76 1.06 5.84
N TYR A 19 -3.60 1.69 5.72
CA TYR A 19 -3.24 2.87 6.50
C TYR A 19 -3.20 4.09 5.59
N VAL A 20 -3.77 5.20 6.07
CA VAL A 20 -3.68 6.52 5.43
C VAL A 20 -3.16 7.49 6.49
N ASP A 21 -2.15 8.27 6.13
CA ASP A 21 -1.57 9.30 7.00
C ASP A 21 -1.16 8.75 8.38
N GLY A 22 -0.59 7.54 8.37
CA GLY A 22 -0.10 6.84 9.56
C GLY A 22 -1.18 6.22 10.45
N LYS A 23 -2.46 6.29 10.08
CA LYS A 23 -3.60 5.73 10.84
C LYS A 23 -4.21 4.56 10.10
N LEU A 24 -4.73 3.58 10.84
CA LEU A 24 -5.46 2.44 10.26
C LEU A 24 -6.85 2.91 9.85
N GLU A 25 -7.16 2.87 8.56
CA GLU A 25 -8.47 3.27 8.02
C GLU A 25 -9.38 2.08 7.72
N GLY A 26 -8.80 0.89 7.49
CA GLY A 26 -9.62 -0.27 7.16
C GLY A 26 -8.88 -1.60 7.28
N THR A 27 -9.68 -2.66 7.46
CA THR A 27 -9.20 -4.05 7.47
C THR A 27 -10.11 -4.92 6.61
N ASN A 28 -9.52 -5.93 5.97
CA ASN A 28 -10.25 -6.90 5.18
C ASN A 28 -9.67 -8.31 5.41
N ASN A 29 -10.50 -9.20 5.97
CA ASN A 29 -10.15 -10.59 6.28
C ASN A 29 -10.70 -11.61 5.26
N TYR A 30 -11.17 -11.18 4.09
CA TYR A 30 -11.72 -12.04 3.04
C TYR A 30 -10.78 -13.20 2.65
N PHE A 31 -9.46 -12.97 2.69
CA PHE A 31 -8.46 -13.99 2.37
C PHE A 31 -8.32 -15.07 3.45
N SER A 32 -8.89 -14.88 4.64
CA SER A 32 -8.92 -15.93 5.66
C SER A 32 -9.86 -17.08 5.28
N SER A 33 -10.95 -16.79 4.56
CA SER A 33 -11.96 -17.76 4.13
C SER A 33 -11.76 -18.28 2.71
N ASN A 34 -10.90 -17.65 1.89
CA ASN A 34 -10.65 -18.05 0.51
C ASN A 34 -9.17 -18.50 0.29
N PRO A 35 -8.88 -19.82 0.31
CA PRO A 35 -7.53 -20.36 0.31
C PRO A 35 -6.79 -20.27 -1.04
N THR A 36 -7.47 -19.88 -2.13
CA THR A 36 -6.86 -19.83 -3.47
C THR A 36 -6.11 -18.54 -3.77
N VAL A 37 -6.30 -17.47 -2.99
CA VAL A 37 -5.56 -16.22 -3.19
C VAL A 37 -4.18 -16.32 -2.56
N LYS A 38 -3.17 -16.52 -3.39
CA LYS A 38 -1.77 -16.65 -2.98
C LYS A 38 -0.94 -15.43 -3.40
N PHE A 39 -0.93 -14.39 -2.56
CA PHE A 39 -0.05 -13.23 -2.78
C PHE A 39 1.43 -13.60 -2.85
N LYS A 40 1.83 -14.70 -2.21
CA LYS A 40 3.24 -15.13 -2.10
C LYS A 40 3.80 -15.80 -3.36
N GLU A 41 2.96 -16.18 -4.32
CA GLU A 41 3.34 -16.92 -5.54
C GLU A 41 3.09 -16.11 -6.81
N ASN A 42 2.76 -14.81 -6.70
CA ASN A 42 2.45 -13.99 -7.87
C ASN A 42 3.74 -13.56 -8.59
N ILE A 43 3.88 -13.96 -9.86
CA ILE A 43 4.99 -13.62 -10.75
C ILE A 43 4.65 -12.49 -11.74
N ALA A 44 3.46 -11.91 -11.64
CA ALA A 44 3.04 -10.82 -12.51
C ALA A 44 3.93 -9.58 -12.30
N ASN A 45 4.11 -8.82 -13.38
CA ASN A 45 4.79 -7.53 -13.33
C ASN A 45 4.04 -6.58 -12.39
N LEU A 46 4.79 -5.82 -11.59
CA LEU A 46 4.24 -4.76 -10.77
C LEU A 46 4.28 -3.44 -11.53
N PHE A 47 3.15 -2.76 -11.57
CA PHE A 47 3.00 -1.43 -12.14
C PHE A 47 2.62 -0.45 -11.03
N VAL A 48 3.12 0.79 -11.14
CA VAL A 48 2.80 1.88 -10.23
C VAL A 48 2.18 3.01 -11.04
N GLY A 49 1.00 3.48 -10.61
CA GLY A 49 0.30 4.57 -11.28
C GLY A 49 -0.47 4.18 -12.55
N GLY A 50 -0.58 2.88 -12.85
CA GLY A 50 -1.31 2.39 -14.03
C GLY A 50 -1.42 0.88 -14.07
N THR A 51 -1.94 0.35 -15.16
CA THR A 51 -2.09 -1.10 -15.40
C THR A 51 -1.53 -1.50 -16.76
N MET A 52 -1.24 -2.80 -16.94
CA MET A 52 -0.69 -3.34 -18.19
C MET A 52 -1.68 -3.24 -19.36
N ASP A 53 -2.98 -3.39 -19.07
CA ASP A 53 -3.98 -3.71 -20.09
C ASP A 53 -4.72 -2.48 -20.64
N SER A 54 -4.56 -1.31 -20.02
CA SER A 54 -5.29 -0.10 -20.41
C SER A 54 -4.75 1.15 -19.71
N THR A 55 -4.66 2.25 -20.45
CA THR A 55 -4.36 3.58 -19.89
C THR A 55 -5.61 4.24 -19.28
N LEU A 56 -6.80 3.65 -19.43
CA LEU A 56 -8.05 4.19 -18.86
C LEU A 56 -8.05 4.21 -17.34
N TYR A 57 -7.16 3.44 -16.70
CA TYR A 57 -7.05 3.32 -15.25
C TYR A 57 -5.76 3.92 -14.69
N ASP A 58 -5.07 4.73 -15.50
CA ASP A 58 -3.86 5.40 -15.05
C ASP A 58 -4.20 6.46 -13.98
N PHE A 59 -3.36 6.50 -12.96
CA PHE A 59 -3.51 7.45 -11.87
C PHE A 59 -3.13 8.84 -12.36
N ASN A 60 -4.11 9.74 -12.40
CA ASN A 60 -3.89 11.15 -12.71
C ASN A 60 -3.48 11.92 -11.45
N GLY A 61 -2.19 11.86 -11.12
CA GLY A 61 -1.60 12.56 -9.98
C GLY A 61 -0.09 12.34 -9.89
N SER A 62 0.51 12.79 -8.79
CA SER A 62 1.93 12.54 -8.50
C SER A 62 2.08 11.38 -7.52
N ILE A 63 3.12 10.57 -7.71
CA ILE A 63 3.51 9.47 -6.82
C ILE A 63 4.98 9.66 -6.49
N ASP A 64 5.35 9.48 -5.24
CA ASP A 64 6.73 9.54 -4.79
C ASP A 64 6.98 8.49 -3.69
N ASP A 65 8.25 8.20 -3.41
CA ASP A 65 8.70 7.46 -2.23
C ASP A 65 8.19 6.01 -2.11
N VAL A 66 8.00 5.34 -3.25
CA VAL A 66 7.49 3.96 -3.35
C VAL A 66 8.45 2.98 -2.67
N ARG A 67 7.92 2.15 -1.76
CA ARG A 67 8.67 1.12 -1.04
C ARG A 67 7.88 -0.18 -0.98
N ILE A 68 8.58 -1.31 -1.10
CA ILE A 68 8.03 -2.66 -1.01
C ILE A 68 8.79 -3.42 0.06
N TYR A 69 8.08 -4.12 0.93
CA TYR A 69 8.65 -4.88 2.04
C TYR A 69 8.27 -6.36 1.91
N THR A 70 9.22 -7.24 2.22
CA THR A 70 9.00 -8.70 2.29
C THR A 70 8.34 -9.15 3.60
N ARG A 71 8.02 -8.21 4.48
CA ARG A 71 7.38 -8.42 5.78
C ARG A 71 6.26 -7.42 6.00
N ALA A 72 5.34 -7.78 6.89
CA ALA A 72 4.36 -6.83 7.40
C ALA A 72 5.06 -5.77 8.27
N LEU A 73 4.74 -4.50 8.02
CA LEU A 73 5.13 -3.40 8.90
C LEU A 73 4.14 -3.32 10.07
N SER A 74 4.64 -2.97 11.25
CA SER A 74 3.83 -2.65 12.41
C SER A 74 3.21 -1.25 12.29
N SER A 75 2.13 -1.00 13.02
CA SER A 75 1.48 0.32 13.09
C SER A 75 2.44 1.42 13.57
N SER A 76 3.38 1.09 14.47
CA SER A 76 4.36 2.04 14.98
C SER A 76 5.40 2.41 13.93
N GLU A 77 5.89 1.43 13.16
CA GLU A 77 6.80 1.69 12.03
C GLU A 77 6.14 2.56 10.97
N ILE A 78 4.87 2.27 10.63
CA ILE A 78 4.10 3.04 9.65
C ILE A 78 3.93 4.49 10.11
N LYS A 79 3.56 4.70 11.39
CA LYS A 79 3.43 6.03 11.97
C LYS A 79 4.76 6.80 11.98
N ASN A 80 5.86 6.12 12.32
CA ASN A 80 7.18 6.74 12.29
C ASN A 80 7.60 7.13 10.88
N ASN A 81 7.39 6.25 9.88
CA ASN A 81 7.70 6.54 8.49
C ASN A 81 6.89 7.74 7.97
N TYR A 82 5.59 7.80 8.28
CA TYR A 82 4.74 8.96 7.95
C TYR A 82 5.25 10.25 8.58
N ASN A 83 5.64 10.22 9.86
CA ASN A 83 6.17 11.40 10.52
C ASN A 83 7.49 11.87 9.88
N ILE A 84 8.37 10.95 9.49
CA ILE A 84 9.63 11.28 8.82
C ILE A 84 9.37 11.85 7.42
N SER A 85 8.41 11.29 6.67
CA SER A 85 8.12 11.75 5.30
C SER A 85 7.58 13.18 5.26
N LYS A 86 6.88 13.64 6.32
CA LYS A 86 6.42 15.04 6.42
C LYS A 86 7.52 16.08 6.42
N TYR A 87 8.70 15.71 6.89
CA TYR A 87 9.83 16.63 7.04
C TYR A 87 10.85 16.48 5.91
N LYS A 88 10.53 15.71 4.87
CA LYS A 88 11.32 15.75 3.64
C LYS A 88 11.15 17.14 3.02
N ILE A 89 12.24 17.90 3.05
CA ILE A 89 12.33 19.16 2.33
C ILE A 89 12.49 18.78 0.85
N ASN A 90 11.48 19.09 0.05
CA ASN A 90 11.53 18.97 -1.40
C ASN A 90 12.21 20.19 -2.01
#